data_AF-A0AAV2FA82-F1
#
_entry.id   AF-A0AAV2FA82-F1
#
_cell.length_a   1.000
_cell.length_b   1.000
_cell.length_c   1.000
_cell.angle_alpha   90.00
_cell.angle_beta   90.00
_cell.angle_gamma   90.00
#
_symmetry.space_group_name_H-M   'P 1'
#
loop_
_entity.id
_entity.type
_entity.pdbx_description
1 polymer ?
#
loop_
_entity_poly.entity_id
_entity_poly.type
_entity_poly.pdbx_seq_one_letter_code
_entity_poly.pdbx_strand_id
1 'polypeptide(L)'
;MALQPVPSEMMLDSVAEYHGEDGTWDVERLAPWLPAEVLQKVTAVAVDPLSTEKDTIFWTRSSNGCFSTKTAYLLANPPQYDSRQQLGKQIWQLPVPERVRCFSWLVYLGKIATNQLRFSRKCSPSSSYYRCEDVTHLSCPP
;
A
#
# COMPACT_ATOMS: atom_id res chain seq x y z
N MET A 1 15.57 -6.78 12.83
CA MET A 1 15.68 -7.82 13.88
C MET A 1 17.04 -7.64 14.52
N ALA A 2 17.12 -7.61 15.85
CA ALA A 2 18.40 -7.46 16.55
C ALA A 2 19.30 -8.69 16.32
N LEU A 3 20.63 -8.48 16.33
CA LEU A 3 21.60 -9.55 16.08
C LEU A 3 21.78 -10.47 17.31
N GLN A 4 21.59 -9.92 18.51
CA GLN A 4 21.70 -10.60 19.79
C GLN A 4 20.61 -10.09 20.76
N PRO A 5 20.23 -10.89 21.77
CA PRO A 5 19.28 -10.45 22.79
C PRO A 5 19.85 -9.27 23.58
N VAL A 6 19.11 -8.15 23.61
CA VAL A 6 19.52 -6.93 24.33
C VAL A 6 19.58 -7.21 25.84
N PRO A 7 20.70 -6.90 26.52
CA PRO A 7 20.85 -7.08 27.97
C PRO A 7 19.81 -6.27 28.74
N SER A 8 19.35 -6.81 29.88
CA SER A 8 18.36 -6.13 30.72
C SER A 8 18.84 -4.79 31.27
N GLU A 9 20.15 -4.62 31.40
CA GLU A 9 20.80 -3.38 31.82
C GLU A 9 20.52 -2.23 30.84
N MET A 10 20.53 -2.52 29.52
CA MET A 10 20.33 -1.52 28.47
C MET A 10 18.85 -1.12 28.27
N MET A 11 17.91 -1.77 28.95
CA MET A 11 16.48 -1.41 28.82
C MET A 11 16.12 -0.07 29.49
N LEU A 12 16.97 0.41 30.39
CA LEU A 12 16.77 1.67 31.09
C LEU A 12 17.56 2.84 30.47
N ASP A 13 18.49 2.53 29.57
CA ASP A 13 19.34 3.53 28.95
C ASP A 13 18.52 4.44 28.03
N SER A 14 18.81 5.74 28.11
CA SER A 14 18.29 6.70 27.14
C SER A 14 19.09 6.63 25.83
N VAL A 15 18.44 6.93 24.70
CA VAL A 15 19.13 7.10 23.40
C VAL A 15 20.24 8.14 23.49
N ALA A 16 20.09 9.14 24.37
CA ALA A 16 21.09 10.17 24.61
C ALA A 16 22.43 9.63 25.16
N GLU A 17 22.44 8.43 25.72
CA GLU A 17 23.65 7.79 26.27
C GLU A 17 24.50 7.09 25.20
N TYR A 18 24.03 7.08 23.94
CA TYR A 18 24.67 6.42 22.81
C TYR A 18 25.23 7.42 21.79
N HIS A 19 25.37 8.70 22.17
CA HIS A 19 26.08 9.69 21.39
C HIS A 19 27.04 10.49 22.28
N GLY A 20 28.18 10.90 21.71
CA GLY A 20 29.15 11.75 22.37
C GLY A 20 28.69 13.20 22.54
N GLU A 21 29.50 14.01 23.22
CA GLU A 21 29.27 15.45 23.43
C GLU A 21 29.25 16.25 22.12
N ASP A 22 29.85 15.71 21.06
CA ASP A 22 29.88 16.27 19.71
C ASP A 22 28.66 15.88 18.84
N GLY A 23 27.73 15.09 19.39
CA GLY A 23 26.55 14.59 18.68
C GLY A 23 26.84 13.40 17.75
N THR A 24 28.05 12.83 17.82
CA THR A 24 28.39 11.62 17.05
C THR A 24 27.92 10.36 17.76
N TRP A 25 27.39 9.39 17.01
CA TRP A 25 26.91 8.13 17.57
C TRP A 25 28.05 7.21 17.98
N ASP A 26 27.92 6.55 19.13
CA ASP A 26 28.84 5.50 19.60
C ASP A 26 28.58 4.19 18.86
N VAL A 27 29.03 4.13 17.61
CA VAL A 27 28.82 3.00 16.69
C VAL A 27 29.35 1.69 17.28
N GLU A 28 30.47 1.72 18.00
CA GLU A 28 31.07 0.54 18.62
C GLU A 28 30.16 -0.10 19.69
N ARG A 29 29.43 0.73 20.44
CA ARG A 29 28.50 0.26 21.48
C ARG A 29 27.20 -0.30 20.87
N LEU A 30 26.79 0.22 19.71
CA LEU A 30 25.54 -0.16 19.03
C LEU A 30 25.69 -1.34 18.05
N ALA A 31 26.87 -1.51 17.45
CA ALA A 31 27.15 -2.52 16.42
C ALA A 31 26.86 -3.98 16.84
N PRO A 32 27.08 -4.42 18.10
CA PRO A 32 26.78 -5.79 18.51
C PRO A 32 25.28 -6.14 18.47
N TRP A 33 24.41 -5.12 18.59
CA TRP A 33 22.98 -5.31 18.79
C TRP A 33 22.16 -5.05 17.51
N LEU A 34 22.63 -4.12 16.68
CA LEU A 34 21.91 -3.64 15.50
C LEU A 34 22.52 -4.18 14.20
N PRO A 35 21.71 -4.66 13.24
CA PRO A 35 22.19 -4.96 11.90
C PRO A 35 22.80 -3.71 11.23
N ALA A 36 23.78 -3.94 10.35
CA ALA A 36 24.46 -2.86 9.62
C ALA A 36 23.49 -1.90 8.91
N GLU A 37 22.40 -2.42 8.34
CA GLU A 37 21.37 -1.60 7.68
C GLU A 37 20.64 -0.63 8.63
N VAL A 38 20.46 -1.05 9.89
CA VAL A 38 19.82 -0.21 10.92
C VAL A 38 20.82 0.78 11.46
N LEU A 39 22.06 0.34 11.70
CA LEU A 39 23.14 1.19 12.16
C LEU A 39 23.39 2.35 11.19
N GLN A 40 23.42 2.07 9.88
CA GLN A 40 23.54 3.10 8.84
C GLN A 40 22.42 4.14 8.90
N LYS A 41 21.18 3.72 9.17
CA LYS A 41 20.04 4.64 9.30
C LYS A 41 20.15 5.50 10.56
N VAL A 42 20.61 4.92 11.67
CA VAL A 42 20.83 5.65 12.93
C VAL A 42 21.94 6.69 12.75
N THR A 43 23.09 6.29 12.20
CA THR A 43 24.23 7.21 11.98
C THR A 43 23.94 8.31 10.96
N ALA A 44 22.96 8.11 10.07
CA ALA A 44 22.53 9.13 9.12
C ALA A 44 21.69 10.25 9.76
N VAL A 45 21.19 10.03 10.98
CA VAL A 45 20.47 11.05 11.76
C VAL A 45 21.49 11.78 12.62
N ALA A 46 21.75 13.05 12.31
CA ALA A 46 22.57 13.90 13.16
C ALA A 46 21.78 14.24 14.43
N VAL A 47 22.41 14.05 15.59
CA VAL A 47 21.89 14.53 16.87
C VAL A 47 22.45 15.93 17.08
N ASP A 48 21.59 16.89 17.37
CA ASP A 48 22.02 18.22 17.82
C ASP A 48 22.09 18.21 19.35
N PRO A 49 23.30 18.12 19.95
CA PRO A 49 23.46 18.05 21.41
C PRO A 49 23.07 19.35 22.13
N LEU A 50 22.93 20.46 21.39
CA LEU A 50 22.49 21.75 21.94
C LEU A 50 20.98 21.95 21.80
N SER A 51 20.29 21.05 21.09
CA SER A 51 18.85 21.14 20.93
C SER A 51 18.15 20.98 22.28
N THR A 52 17.31 21.96 22.59
CA THR A 52 16.37 21.91 23.73
C THR A 52 14.96 21.52 23.23
N GLU A 53 14.84 21.18 21.95
CA GLU A 53 13.56 20.73 21.40
C GLU A 53 13.18 19.38 22.02
N LYS A 54 11.91 19.26 22.40
CA LYS A 54 11.38 18.00 22.91
C LYS A 54 11.12 17.07 21.74
N ASP A 55 11.37 15.78 21.93
CA ASP A 55 10.98 14.76 20.96
C ASP A 55 9.48 14.86 20.65
N THR A 56 9.16 14.99 19.36
CA THR A 56 7.79 15.03 18.88
C THR A 56 7.55 13.93 17.86
N ILE A 57 6.33 13.38 17.89
CA ILE A 57 5.90 12.41 16.89
C ILE A 57 5.55 13.18 15.62
N PHE A 58 6.21 12.84 14.51
CA PHE A 58 5.91 13.42 13.21
C PHE A 58 5.56 12.36 12.18
N TRP A 59 4.75 12.77 11.21
CA TRP A 59 4.34 11.93 10.10
C TRP A 59 5.40 11.92 9.00
N THR A 60 6.17 10.83 8.90
CA THR A 60 7.32 10.68 7.98
C THR A 60 6.99 10.85 6.49
N ARG A 61 5.72 10.66 6.10
CA ARG A 61 5.28 10.79 4.70
C ARG A 61 4.89 12.22 4.30
N SER A 62 5.04 13.19 5.21
CA SER A 62 4.82 14.61 4.90
C SER A 62 6.07 15.43 5.22
N SER A 63 6.40 16.39 4.36
CA SER A 63 7.57 17.27 4.53
C SER A 63 7.46 18.23 5.71
N ASN A 64 6.23 18.52 6.15
CA ASN A 64 5.95 19.32 7.34
C ASN A 64 5.67 18.48 8.59
N GLY A 65 5.83 17.15 8.51
CA GLY A 65 5.54 16.24 9.61
C GLY A 65 4.06 16.11 9.98
N CYS A 66 3.14 16.79 9.30
CA CYS A 66 1.71 16.72 9.61
C CYS A 66 1.05 15.49 8.97
N PHE A 67 0.17 14.86 9.74
CA PHE A 67 -0.70 13.80 9.23
C PHE A 67 -1.71 14.34 8.22
N SER A 68 -1.97 13.58 7.16
CA SER A 68 -3.13 13.80 6.30
C SER A 68 -3.68 12.47 5.80
N THR A 69 -5.00 12.39 5.64
CA THR A 69 -5.68 11.22 5.05
C THR A 69 -5.11 10.86 3.68
N LYS A 70 -4.71 11.85 2.89
CA LYS A 70 -4.05 11.63 1.58
C LYS A 70 -2.74 10.85 1.73
N THR A 71 -1.83 11.30 2.60
CA THR A 71 -0.53 10.64 2.78
C THR A 71 -0.66 9.29 3.47
N ALA A 72 -1.59 9.13 4.40
CA ALA A 72 -1.96 7.84 4.99
C ALA A 72 -2.52 6.86 3.95
N TYR A 73 -3.40 7.33 3.08
CA TYR A 73 -3.96 6.52 2.00
C TYR A 73 -2.87 6.06 1.02
N LEU A 74 -1.97 6.96 0.61
CA LEU A 74 -0.84 6.62 -0.27
C LEU A 74 0.18 5.69 0.39
N LEU A 75 0.32 5.73 1.72
CA LEU A 75 1.15 4.78 2.45
C LEU A 75 0.52 3.38 2.46
N ALA A 76 -0.80 3.31 2.69
CA ALA A 76 -1.54 2.05 2.66
C ALA A 76 -1.70 1.48 1.24
N ASN A 77 -1.80 2.36 0.25
CA ASN A 77 -1.96 2.03 -1.16
C ASN A 77 -0.85 2.73 -1.95
N PRO A 78 0.40 2.21 -1.89
CA PRO A 78 1.51 2.79 -2.63
C PRO A 78 1.11 2.90 -4.10
N PRO A 79 1.29 4.08 -4.72
CA PRO A 79 0.92 4.27 -6.11
C PRO A 79 1.77 3.30 -6.94
N GLN A 80 1.11 2.26 -7.45
CA GLN A 80 1.71 1.41 -8.45
C GLN A 80 1.86 2.32 -9.68
N TYR A 81 3.10 2.53 -10.12
CA TYR A 81 3.42 3.22 -11.37
C TYR A 81 2.98 2.29 -12.50
N ASP A 82 1.67 2.23 -12.67
CA ASP A 82 1.05 1.09 -13.33
C ASP A 82 0.43 1.57 -14.63
N SER A 83 0.80 0.88 -15.70
CA SER A 83 0.18 0.90 -17.03
C SER A 83 -1.35 1.03 -16.98
N ARG A 84 -1.97 0.48 -15.93
CA ARG A 84 -3.38 0.62 -15.57
C ARG A 84 -3.89 2.06 -15.51
N GLN A 85 -3.18 3.00 -14.88
CA GLN A 85 -3.62 4.41 -14.84
C GLN A 85 -3.65 5.06 -16.23
N GLN A 86 -2.75 4.64 -17.12
CA GLN A 86 -2.69 5.11 -18.50
C GLN A 86 -3.85 4.57 -19.33
N LEU A 87 -4.18 3.28 -19.19
CA LEU A 87 -5.35 2.66 -19.82
C LEU A 87 -6.66 3.33 -19.37
N GLY A 88 -6.80 3.63 -18.08
CA GLY A 88 -7.95 4.37 -17.56
C GLY A 88 -8.16 5.72 -18.25
N LYS A 89 -7.09 6.51 -18.42
CA LYS A 89 -7.15 7.78 -19.17
C LYS A 89 -7.52 7.58 -20.64
N GLN A 90 -6.96 6.55 -21.28
CA GLN A 90 -7.26 6.24 -22.69
C GLN A 90 -8.73 5.88 -22.88
N ILE A 91 -9.35 5.12 -21.97
CA ILE A 91 -10.78 4.77 -22.02
C ILE A 91 -11.66 6.02 -22.06
N TRP A 92 -11.34 7.04 -21.26
CA TRP A 92 -12.11 8.29 -21.22
C TRP A 92 -11.86 9.20 -22.43
N GLN A 93 -10.73 9.04 -23.12
CA GLN A 93 -10.40 9.79 -24.34
C GLN A 93 -10.98 9.19 -25.63
N LEU A 94 -11.55 7.97 -25.57
CA LEU A 94 -12.11 7.32 -26.76
C LEU A 94 -13.24 8.16 -27.38
N PRO A 95 -13.28 8.33 -28.71
CA PRO A 95 -14.36 9.03 -29.41
C PRO A 95 -15.60 8.13 -29.57
N VAL A 96 -16.10 7.58 -28.46
CA VAL A 96 -17.24 6.66 -28.42
C VAL A 96 -18.36 7.22 -27.53
N PRO A 97 -19.62 6.79 -27.71
CA PRO A 97 -20.71 7.18 -26.84
C PRO A 97 -20.43 6.84 -25.37
N GLU A 98 -20.94 7.65 -24.44
CA GLU A 98 -20.67 7.54 -23.01
C GLU A 98 -20.97 6.15 -22.43
N ARG A 99 -22.03 5.49 -22.91
CA ARG A 99 -22.38 4.11 -22.55
C ARG A 99 -21.22 3.12 -22.78
N VAL A 100 -20.45 3.31 -23.85
CA VAL A 100 -19.31 2.45 -24.21
C VAL A 100 -18.10 2.76 -23.32
N ARG A 101 -17.89 4.03 -22.95
CA ARG A 101 -16.85 4.41 -21.98
C ARG A 101 -17.14 3.82 -20.60
N CYS A 102 -18.36 3.96 -20.10
CA CYS A 102 -18.79 3.37 -18.84
C CYS A 102 -18.66 1.84 -18.85
N PHE A 103 -19.07 1.18 -19.93
CA PHE A 103 -18.88 -0.26 -20.08
C PHE A 103 -17.39 -0.65 -20.07
N SER A 104 -16.56 0.05 -20.84
CA SER A 104 -15.12 -0.18 -20.90
C SER A 104 -14.44 0.06 -19.54
N TRP A 105 -14.90 1.05 -18.77
CA TRP A 105 -14.45 1.30 -17.42
C TRP A 105 -14.81 0.15 -16.46
N LEU A 106 -16.03 -0.41 -16.57
CA LEU A 106 -16.43 -1.59 -15.81
C LEU A 106 -15.62 -2.85 -16.20
N VAL A 107 -15.30 -3.01 -17.49
CA VAL A 107 -14.43 -4.07 -18.01
C VAL A 107 -13.04 -3.93 -17.40
N TYR A 108 -12.46 -2.73 -17.48
CA TYR A 108 -11.14 -2.40 -16.96
C TYR A 108 -11.05 -2.63 -15.44
N LEU A 109 -12.12 -2.32 -14.69
CA LEU A 109 -12.20 -2.58 -13.26
C LEU A 109 -12.48 -4.06 -12.91
N GLY A 110 -12.74 -4.94 -13.90
CA GLY A 110 -13.13 -6.32 -13.66
C GLY A 110 -14.49 -6.46 -12.96
N LYS A 111 -15.36 -5.45 -13.08
CA LYS A 111 -16.64 -5.34 -12.34
C LYS A 111 -17.86 -5.64 -13.21
N ILE A 112 -17.67 -6.16 -14.42
CA ILE A 112 -18.80 -6.63 -15.24
C ILE A 112 -19.50 -7.75 -14.47
N ALA A 113 -20.82 -7.65 -14.33
CA ALA A 113 -21.65 -8.69 -13.74
C ALA A 113 -21.80 -9.87 -14.71
N THR A 114 -20.70 -10.56 -15.02
CA THR A 114 -20.72 -11.84 -15.72
C THR A 114 -21.51 -12.87 -14.90
N ASN A 115 -22.14 -13.84 -15.56
CA ASN A 115 -22.89 -14.90 -14.88
C ASN A 115 -22.03 -15.64 -13.86
N GLN A 116 -20.74 -15.80 -14.14
CA GLN A 116 -19.77 -16.36 -13.21
C GLN A 116 -19.59 -15.50 -11.95
N LEU A 117 -19.52 -14.17 -12.07
CA LEU A 117 -19.44 -13.26 -10.92
C LEU A 117 -20.76 -13.19 -10.14
N ARG A 118 -21.90 -13.35 -10.82
CA ARG A 118 -23.22 -13.43 -10.17
C ARG A 118 -23.39 -14.74 -9.41
N PHE A 119 -22.90 -15.85 -9.96
CA PHE A 119 -22.86 -17.15 -9.31
C PHE A 119 -21.93 -17.14 -8.09
N SER A 120 -20.72 -16.59 -8.20
CA SER A 120 -19.79 -16.50 -7.06
C SER A 120 -20.33 -15.64 -5.91
N ARG A 121 -21.16 -14.64 -6.23
CA ARG A 121 -21.89 -13.81 -5.25
C ARG A 121 -23.23 -14.42 -4.79
N LYS A 122 -23.55 -15.64 -5.21
CA LYS A 122 -24.82 -16.34 -4.90
C LYS A 122 -26.08 -15.60 -5.37
N CYS A 123 -25.96 -14.74 -6.38
CA CYS A 123 -27.06 -14.01 -7.00
C CYS A 123 -27.61 -14.70 -8.26
N SER A 124 -27.06 -15.85 -8.64
CA SER A 124 -27.51 -16.67 -9.77
C SER A 124 -27.43 -18.14 -9.37
N PRO A 125 -28.42 -18.98 -9.76
CA PRO A 125 -28.41 -20.41 -9.47
C PRO A 125 -27.38 -21.18 -10.31
N SER A 126 -26.90 -20.62 -11.42
CA SER A 126 -25.87 -21.24 -12.26
C SER A 126 -24.87 -20.22 -12.80
N SER A 127 -23.65 -20.70 -13.05
CA SER A 127 -22.58 -19.96 -13.74
C SER A 127 -22.63 -20.10 -15.26
N SER A 128 -23.51 -20.97 -15.78
CA SER A 128 -23.63 -21.24 -17.21
C SER A 128 -24.28 -20.06 -17.95
N TYR A 129 -23.85 -19.85 -19.19
CA TYR A 129 -24.48 -18.91 -20.09
C TYR A 129 -25.77 -19.56 -20.62
N TYR A 130 -26.90 -18.86 -20.59
CA TYR A 130 -28.10 -19.27 -21.34
C TYR A 130 -27.83 -19.01 -22.83
N ARG A 131 -26.95 -19.79 -23.46
CA ARG A 131 -26.98 -19.89 -24.92
C ARG A 131 -28.18 -20.78 -25.19
N CYS A 132 -29.17 -20.25 -25.89
CA CYS A 132 -30.20 -21.07 -26.49
C CYS A 132 -29.51 -21.92 -27.57
N GLU A 133 -28.91 -23.03 -27.18
CA GLU A 133 -28.66 -24.15 -28.08
C GLU A 133 -29.92 -24.99 -28.01
N ASP A 134 -30.91 -24.58 -28.82
CA ASP A 134 -31.80 -25.48 -29.56
C ASP A 134 -32.89 -24.65 -30.26
N VAL A 135 -32.57 -24.22 -31.49
CA VAL A 135 -33.60 -23.94 -32.50
C VAL A 135 -33.95 -25.27 -33.17
N THR A 136 -34.45 -26.23 -32.39
CA THR A 136 -35.09 -27.45 -32.92
C THR A 136 -36.02 -27.98 -31.85
N HIS A 137 -37.27 -27.53 -31.87
CA HIS A 137 -38.47 -28.38 -31.82
C HIS A 137 -39.69 -27.47 -31.72
N LEU A 138 -40.19 -27.07 -32.90
CA LEU A 138 -41.59 -26.69 -33.11
C LEU A 138 -42.46 -27.91 -32.79
N SER A 139 -42.88 -28.11 -31.54
CA SER A 139 -44.08 -28.89 -31.22
C SER A 139 -44.50 -28.64 -29.76
N CYS A 140 -45.46 -27.75 -29.56
CA CYS A 140 -46.26 -27.72 -28.34
C CYS A 140 -47.63 -28.31 -28.72
N PRO A 141 -48.03 -29.48 -28.21
CA PRO A 141 -49.39 -30.00 -28.40
C PRO A 141 -50.21 -29.95 -27.09
N PRO A 142 -51.52 -30.18 -27.23
CA PRO A 142 -52.58 -29.17 -27.31
C PRO A 142 -52.94 -28.50 -25.97
#